data_AF-A0A0L7Y9J7-F1
#
_entry.id   AF-A0A0L7Y9J7-F1
#
_cell.length_a   1.000
_cell.length_b   1.000
_cell.length_c   1.000
_cell.angle_alpha   90.00
_cell.angle_beta   90.00
_cell.angle_gamma   90.00
#
_symmetry.space_group_name_H-M   'P 1'
#
loop_
_entity.id
_entity.type
_entity.pdbx_description
1 polymer ?
#
loop_
_entity_poly.entity_id
_entity_poly.type
_entity_poly.pdbx_seq_one_letter_code
_entity_poly.pdbx_strand_id
1 'polypeptide(L)'
;MKKIIDHLIDVMREHNADSVDIGELDILGEAYARYGGKIEHPLDRNKAVMSAVRRSDKFFLSGYLSAHDSMGRPSELALFRLKKEE
;
A
#
# COMPACT_ATOMS: atom_id res chain seq x y z
N MET A 1 -0.24 20.71 1.19
CA MET A 1 -0.87 19.58 0.50
C MET A 1 -0.35 18.32 1.17
N LYS A 2 -1.24 17.46 1.72
CA LYS A 2 -0.81 16.19 2.32
C LYS A 2 -0.18 15.30 1.23
N LYS A 3 0.85 14.53 1.58
CA LYS A 3 1.43 13.54 0.66
C LYS A 3 0.50 12.33 0.58
N ILE A 4 0.58 11.57 -0.52
CA ILE A 4 -0.19 10.33 -0.68
C ILE A 4 0.02 9.35 0.49
N ILE A 5 1.20 9.37 1.12
CA ILE A 5 1.49 8.58 2.31
C ILE A 5 0.72 9.02 3.54
N ASP A 6 0.50 10.31 3.73
CA ASP A 6 -0.28 10.79 4.86
C ASP A 6 -1.75 10.32 4.71
N HIS A 7 -2.28 10.35 3.49
CA HIS A 7 -3.60 9.80 3.19
C HIS A 7 -3.68 8.28 3.37
N LEU A 8 -2.63 7.55 2.99
CA LEU A 8 -2.57 6.10 3.22
C LEU A 8 -2.60 5.77 4.72
N ILE A 9 -1.85 6.50 5.54
CA ILE A 9 -1.84 6.29 6.99
C ILE A 9 -3.23 6.55 7.58
N ASP A 10 -3.90 7.62 7.16
CA ASP A 10 -5.26 7.94 7.60
C ASP A 10 -6.23 6.78 7.26
N VAL A 11 -6.21 6.30 6.00
CA VAL A 11 -7.07 5.19 5.55
C VAL A 11 -6.73 3.90 6.30
N MET A 12 -5.46 3.55 6.45
CA MET A 12 -5.06 2.35 7.22
C MET A 12 -5.59 2.40 8.65
N ARG A 13 -5.55 3.57 9.32
CA ARG A 13 -6.10 3.74 10.67
C ARG A 13 -7.62 3.56 10.70
N GLU A 14 -8.33 4.12 9.72
CA GLU A 14 -9.78 3.96 9.59
C GLU A 14 -10.21 2.50 9.36
N HIS A 15 -9.39 1.73 8.65
CA HIS A 15 -9.59 0.29 8.42
C HIS A 15 -8.99 -0.61 9.50
N ASN A 16 -8.41 -0.04 10.57
CA ASN A 16 -7.66 -0.77 11.62
C ASN A 16 -6.53 -1.67 11.07
N ALA A 17 -5.93 -1.28 9.95
CA ALA A 17 -4.81 -1.98 9.32
C ALA A 17 -3.46 -1.50 9.88
N ASP A 18 -2.60 -2.44 10.27
CA ASP A 18 -1.22 -2.15 10.72
C ASP A 18 -0.19 -2.27 9.59
N SER A 19 -0.57 -2.96 8.50
CA SER A 19 0.29 -3.31 7.38
C SER A 19 -0.46 -3.21 6.05
N VAL A 20 0.29 -3.14 4.96
CA VAL A 20 -0.24 -2.98 3.60
C VAL A 20 0.67 -3.69 2.59
N ASP A 21 0.06 -4.35 1.62
CA ASP A 21 0.73 -4.88 0.43
C ASP A 21 -0.03 -4.47 -0.85
N ILE A 22 0.44 -4.90 -2.02
CA ILE A 22 -0.13 -4.50 -3.32
C ILE A 22 -1.56 -5.04 -3.55
N GLY A 23 -1.95 -6.09 -2.82
CA GLY A 23 -3.26 -6.73 -2.85
C GLY A 23 -4.35 -6.00 -2.07
N GLU A 24 -3.99 -5.00 -1.25
CA GLU A 24 -4.94 -4.20 -0.46
C GLU A 24 -5.65 -3.14 -1.32
N LEU A 25 -6.42 -3.59 -2.32
CA LEU A 25 -6.94 -2.76 -3.40
C LEU A 25 -7.80 -1.59 -2.89
N ASP A 26 -8.62 -1.83 -1.87
CA ASP A 26 -9.52 -0.82 -1.30
C ASP A 26 -8.75 0.27 -0.56
N ILE A 27 -7.82 -0.12 0.32
CA ILE A 27 -6.97 0.81 1.09
C ILE A 27 -6.12 1.66 0.13
N LEU A 28 -5.47 1.03 -0.85
CA LEU A 28 -4.62 1.72 -1.83
C LEU A 28 -5.43 2.65 -2.73
N GLY A 29 -6.58 2.17 -3.22
CA GLY A 29 -7.47 2.93 -4.09
C GLY A 29 -8.03 4.15 -3.39
N GLU A 30 -8.48 4.00 -2.14
CA GLU A 30 -9.01 5.09 -1.32
C GLU A 30 -7.95 6.13 -0.99
N ALA A 31 -6.74 5.71 -0.60
CA ALA A 31 -5.62 6.62 -0.36
C ALA A 31 -5.25 7.44 -1.61
N TYR A 32 -5.23 6.79 -2.79
CA TYR A 32 -4.96 7.46 -4.07
C TYR A 32 -6.05 8.47 -4.45
N ALA A 33 -7.33 8.12 -4.21
CA ALA A 33 -8.46 9.01 -4.46
C ALA A 33 -8.42 10.25 -3.55
N ARG A 34 -8.17 10.07 -2.25
CA ARG A 34 -8.04 11.18 -1.28
C ARG A 34 -6.87 12.12 -1.60
N TYR A 35 -5.79 11.59 -2.17
CA TYR A 35 -4.67 12.39 -2.67
C TYR A 35 -5.02 13.21 -3.93
N GLY A 36 -6.14 12.94 -4.61
CA GLY A 36 -6.54 13.61 -5.84
C GLY A 36 -5.80 13.10 -7.08
N GLY A 37 -5.36 11.84 -7.06
CA GLY A 37 -4.66 11.23 -8.18
C GLY A 37 -5.54 11.08 -9.44
N LYS A 38 -4.90 11.10 -10.61
CA LYS A 38 -5.60 11.11 -11.92
C LYS A 38 -5.41 9.85 -12.76
N ILE A 39 -4.59 8.91 -12.31
CA ILE A 39 -4.36 7.66 -13.05
C ILE A 39 -5.67 6.86 -13.05
N GLU A 40 -6.14 6.46 -14.23
CA GLU A 40 -7.39 5.70 -14.34
C GLU A 40 -7.21 4.20 -14.13
N HIS A 41 -6.06 3.64 -14.51
CA HIS A 41 -5.84 2.20 -14.44
C HIS A 41 -5.59 1.73 -12.98
N PRO A 42 -6.40 0.82 -12.40
CA PRO A 42 -6.32 0.46 -10.98
C PRO A 42 -4.93 -0.03 -10.54
N LEU A 43 -4.28 -0.87 -11.34
CA LEU A 43 -2.95 -1.38 -11.00
C LEU A 43 -1.89 -0.28 -10.95
N ASP A 44 -2.02 0.76 -11.77
CA ASP A 44 -1.05 1.85 -11.81
C ASP A 44 -1.27 2.83 -10.66
N ARG A 45 -2.53 3.02 -10.22
CA ARG A 45 -2.86 3.74 -8.97
C ARG A 45 -2.19 3.05 -7.78
N ASN A 46 -2.37 1.73 -7.65
CA ASN A 46 -1.83 0.95 -6.54
C ASN A 46 -0.30 0.95 -6.56
N LYS A 47 0.32 0.81 -7.75
CA LYS A 47 1.77 0.97 -7.91
C LYS A 47 2.26 2.35 -7.48
N ALA A 48 1.52 3.42 -7.76
CA ALA A 48 1.90 4.77 -7.35
C ALA A 48 1.93 4.90 -5.82
N VAL A 49 0.91 4.37 -5.13
CA VAL A 49 0.87 4.34 -3.66
C VAL A 49 2.02 3.48 -3.10
N MET A 50 2.20 2.26 -3.59
CA MET A 50 3.26 1.36 -3.11
C MET A 50 4.67 1.90 -3.41
N SER A 51 4.85 2.64 -4.51
CA SER A 51 6.09 3.36 -4.81
C SER A 51 6.35 4.50 -3.81
N ALA A 52 5.30 5.16 -3.33
CA ALA A 52 5.43 6.13 -2.26
C ALA A 52 5.76 5.46 -0.92
N VAL A 53 5.18 4.29 -0.64
CA VAL A 53 5.44 3.51 0.59
C VAL A 53 6.92 3.12 0.66
N ARG A 54 7.46 2.55 -0.42
CA ARG A 54 8.87 2.14 -0.53
C ARG A 54 9.87 3.27 -0.33
N ARG A 55 9.49 4.51 -0.64
CA ARG A 55 10.36 5.70 -0.50
C ARG A 55 10.14 6.45 0.81
N SER A 56 9.16 6.04 1.61
CA SER A 56 8.82 6.71 2.86
C SER A 56 9.60 6.09 4.02
N ASP A 57 9.97 6.95 4.96
CA ASP A 57 10.51 6.58 6.27
C ASP A 57 9.44 6.13 7.27
N LYS A 58 8.14 6.26 6.94
CA LYS A 58 7.01 5.88 7.80
C LYS A 58 6.74 4.39 7.84
N PHE A 59 7.23 3.66 6.85
CA PHE A 59 7.04 2.22 6.72
C PHE A 59 8.37 1.48 6.80
N PHE A 60 8.30 0.20 7.12
CA PHE A 60 9.41 -0.73 6.94
C PHE A 60 8.91 -2.00 6.26
N LEU A 61 9.78 -2.65 5.50
CA LEU A 61 9.50 -3.95 4.92
C LEU A 61 9.41 -4.97 6.07
N SER A 62 8.21 -5.49 6.31
CA SER A 62 7.94 -6.45 7.38
C SER A 62 8.19 -7.89 6.94
N GLY A 63 8.19 -8.16 5.62
CA GLY A 63 8.34 -9.48 5.07
C GLY A 63 7.68 -9.61 3.70
N TYR A 64 7.36 -10.85 3.34
CA TYR A 64 6.75 -11.19 2.07
C TYR A 64 5.57 -12.15 2.30
N LEU A 65 4.51 -11.96 1.54
CA LEU A 65 3.40 -12.91 1.43
C LEU A 65 3.64 -13.81 0.22
N SER A 66 3.40 -15.10 0.37
CA SER A 66 3.43 -16.05 -0.74
C SER A 66 2.08 -16.03 -1.46
N ALA A 67 2.08 -15.60 -2.71
CA ALA A 67 0.96 -15.71 -3.62
C ALA A 67 1.26 -16.79 -4.67
N HIS A 68 0.25 -17.53 -5.09
CA HIS A 68 0.38 -18.53 -6.16
C HIS A 68 -0.46 -18.09 -7.34
N ASP A 69 0.09 -18.20 -8.55
CA ASP A 69 -0.72 -17.97 -9.75
C ASP A 69 -1.67 -19.15 -10.02
N SER A 70 -2.49 -19.04 -11.07
CA SER A 70 -3.45 -20.08 -11.46
C SER A 70 -2.79 -21.41 -11.86
N MET A 71 -1.47 -21.44 -12.06
CA MET A 71 -0.69 -22.63 -12.35
C MET A 71 0.10 -23.13 -11.12
N GLY A 72 -0.13 -22.54 -9.95
CA GLY A 72 0.55 -22.92 -8.71
C GLY A 72 1.99 -22.43 -8.62
N ARG A 73 2.43 -21.50 -9.47
CA ARG A 73 3.79 -20.95 -9.39
C ARG A 73 3.86 -19.91 -8.28
N PRO A 74 4.85 -19.99 -7.38
CA PRO A 74 4.98 -19.06 -6.27
C PRO A 74 5.44 -17.68 -6.76
N SER A 75 4.94 -16.66 -6.08
CA SER A 75 5.32 -15.26 -6.22
C SER A 75 5.32 -14.60 -4.83
N GLU A 76 6.17 -13.61 -4.64
CA GLU A 76 6.31 -12.92 -3.36
C GLU A 76 5.76 -11.50 -3.46
N LEU A 77 4.87 -11.15 -2.53
CA LEU A 77 4.32 -9.80 -2.40
C LEU A 77 4.91 -9.14 -1.16
N ALA A 78 5.56 -7.99 -1.33
CA ALA A 78 6.18 -7.27 -0.23
C ALA A 78 5.13 -6.66 0.71
N LEU A 79 5.23 -7.00 2.00
CA LEU A 79 4.36 -6.50 3.06
C LEU A 79 5.06 -5.37 3.83
N PHE A 80 4.44 -4.19 3.88
CA PHE A 80 4.97 -3.03 4.59
C PHE A 80 4.16 -2.77 5.85
N ARG A 81 4.83 -2.55 6.97
CA ARG A 81 4.18 -2.22 8.25
C ARG A 81 4.49 -0.77 8.64
N LEU A 82 3.51 -0.11 9.26
CA LEU A 82 3.69 1.22 9.84
C LEU A 82 4.72 1.15 10.98
N LYS A 83 5.67 2.09 10.99
CA LYS A 83 6.51 2.29 12.18
C LYS A 83 5.64 2.78 13.32
N LYS A 84 5.76 2.15 14.49
CA LYS A 84 5.18 2.70 15.72
C LYS A 84 5.94 3.97 16.07
N GLU A 85 5.22 5.04 16.38
CA GLU A 85 5.84 6.22 17.01
C GLU A 85 6.29 5.76 18.40
N GLU A 86 7.60 5.86 18.66
CA GLU A 86 8.21 5.62 19.98
C GLU A 86 7.88 6.76 20.94
#